data_AF-A0A3C1TPR3-F1
#
_entry.id   AF-A0A3C1TPR3-F1
#
_cell.length_a   1.000
_cell.length_b   1.000
_cell.length_c   1.000
_cell.angle_alpha   90.00
_cell.angle_beta   90.00
_cell.angle_gamma   90.00
#
_symmetry.space_group_name_H-M   'P 1'
#
loop_
_entity.id
_entity.type
_entity.pdbx_description
1 polymer ?
#
loop_
_entity_poly.entity_id
_entity_poly.type
_entity_poly.pdbx_seq_one_letter_code
_entity_poly.pdbx_strand_id
1 'polypeptide(L)'
;HDCVDEFQRALDEVTQSLAHQIIKDGEGATKFVEVCVKGGVSNADCLEVAYTVAHSPLVKTALFASDANWGRILAAVGRANISGLTIEDINIYLNEVSIIQAGEPDESYTEVAGSAEMAKDTIVITIEIGESDTQESVWTTDFSYDYVKINAEYRT
;
A
#
# COMPACT_ATOMS: atom_id res chain seq x y z
N HIS A 1 -30.69 -18.40 -0.15
CA HIS A 1 -29.24 -18.18 -0.30
C HIS A 1 -28.99 -16.81 -0.90
N ASP A 2 -29.66 -16.44 -1.99
CA ASP A 2 -29.54 -15.12 -2.65
C ASP A 2 -29.66 -13.89 -1.73
N CYS A 3 -30.64 -13.88 -0.80
CA CYS A 3 -30.80 -12.76 0.14
C CYS A 3 -29.63 -12.60 1.14
N VAL A 4 -28.93 -13.70 1.49
CA VAL A 4 -27.75 -13.65 2.37
C VAL A 4 -26.56 -13.06 1.62
N ASP A 5 -26.33 -13.50 0.38
CA ASP A 5 -25.22 -13.03 -0.44
C ASP A 5 -25.42 -11.57 -0.88
N GLU A 6 -26.67 -11.16 -1.16
CA GLU A 6 -27.03 -9.77 -1.41
C GLU A 6 -26.82 -8.89 -0.16
N PHE A 7 -27.24 -9.37 1.01
CA PHE A 7 -27.04 -8.65 2.27
C PHE A 7 -25.55 -8.51 2.61
N GLN A 8 -24.78 -9.59 2.48
CA GLN A 8 -23.34 -9.58 2.75
C GLN A 8 -22.63 -8.57 1.86
N ARG A 9 -22.92 -8.56 0.56
CA ARG A 9 -22.33 -7.61 -0.39
C ARG A 9 -22.68 -6.16 -0.05
N ALA A 10 -23.94 -5.88 0.27
CA ALA A 10 -24.36 -4.55 0.69
C ALA A 10 -23.68 -4.11 2.01
N LEU A 11 -23.49 -5.05 2.94
CA LEU A 11 -22.78 -4.80 4.18
C LEU A 11 -21.29 -4.52 3.92
N ASP A 12 -20.65 -5.29 3.05
CA ASP A 12 -19.25 -5.10 2.65
C ASP A 12 -19.05 -3.75 1.98
N GLU A 13 -19.93 -3.36 1.05
CA GLU A 13 -19.90 -2.04 0.39
C GLU A 13 -20.00 -0.88 1.40
N VAL A 14 -20.95 -0.96 2.33
CA VAL A 14 -21.14 0.09 3.34
C VAL A 14 -19.96 0.16 4.29
N THR A 15 -19.50 -0.99 4.81
CA THR A 15 -18.40 -1.04 5.78
C THR A 15 -17.06 -0.63 5.15
N GLN A 16 -16.78 -1.04 3.92
CA GLN A 16 -15.61 -0.59 3.17
C GLN A 16 -15.66 0.91 2.89
N SER A 17 -16.82 1.44 2.48
CA SER A 17 -17.00 2.88 2.27
C SER A 17 -16.72 3.69 3.54
N LEU A 18 -17.20 3.21 4.69
CA LEU A 18 -16.93 3.83 5.99
C LEU A 18 -15.45 3.74 6.37
N ALA A 19 -14.81 2.59 6.16
CA ALA A 19 -13.39 2.40 6.41
C ALA A 19 -12.53 3.37 5.56
N HIS A 20 -12.84 3.51 4.27
CA HIS A 20 -12.15 4.46 3.40
C HIS A 20 -12.34 5.91 3.85
N GLN A 21 -13.53 6.29 4.33
CA GLN A 21 -13.78 7.63 4.85
C GLN A 21 -12.95 7.91 6.11
N ILE A 22 -12.85 6.94 7.04
CA ILE A 22 -12.00 7.07 8.24
C ILE A 22 -10.55 7.29 7.86
N ILE A 23 -10.03 6.56 6.87
CA ILE A 23 -8.63 6.66 6.45
C ILE A 23 -8.36 7.99 5.75
N LYS A 24 -9.30 8.45 4.91
CA LYS A 24 -9.20 9.77 4.25
C LYS A 24 -9.25 10.93 5.24
N ASP A 25 -9.88 10.74 6.40
CA ASP A 25 -9.92 11.70 7.50
C ASP A 25 -8.80 11.47 8.53
N GLY A 26 -7.74 10.73 8.16
CA GLY A 26 -6.58 10.53 9.02
C GLY A 26 -5.90 11.85 9.39
N GLU A 27 -5.41 11.95 10.62
CA GLU A 27 -4.81 13.19 11.13
C GLU A 27 -3.63 13.67 10.27
N GLY A 28 -3.79 14.82 9.62
CA GLY A 28 -2.78 15.36 8.72
C GLY A 28 -2.53 14.52 7.46
N ALA A 29 -3.40 13.56 7.13
CA ALA A 29 -3.29 12.78 5.90
C ALA A 29 -3.50 13.66 4.67
N THR A 30 -2.64 13.50 3.68
CA THR A 30 -2.74 14.18 2.37
C THR A 30 -3.01 13.19 1.24
N LYS A 31 -2.74 11.90 1.47
CA LYS A 31 -2.92 10.83 0.49
C LYS A 31 -3.67 9.65 1.09
N PHE A 32 -4.59 9.11 0.31
CA PHE A 32 -5.17 7.79 0.52
C PHE A 32 -4.34 6.75 -0.24
N VAL A 33 -3.89 5.71 0.45
CA VAL A 33 -2.99 4.72 -0.13
C VAL A 33 -3.57 3.32 0.09
N GLU A 34 -3.74 2.57 -0.99
CA GLU A 34 -3.98 1.13 -0.94
C GLU A 34 -2.66 0.40 -1.14
N VAL A 35 -2.34 -0.55 -0.27
CA VAL A 35 -1.27 -1.52 -0.47
C VAL A 35 -1.94 -2.85 -0.80
N CYS A 36 -1.93 -3.22 -2.07
CA CYS A 36 -2.49 -4.46 -2.58
C CYS A 36 -1.36 -5.48 -2.77
N VAL A 37 -1.43 -6.62 -2.11
CA VAL A 37 -0.43 -7.70 -2.23
C VAL A 37 -1.06 -8.92 -2.88
N LYS A 38 -0.36 -9.49 -3.86
CA LYS A 38 -0.80 -10.65 -4.65
C LYS A 38 0.26 -11.74 -4.66
N GLY A 39 -0.14 -12.98 -4.90
CA GLY A 39 0.82 -14.05 -5.18
C GLY A 39 1.36 -14.80 -3.96
N GLY A 40 0.99 -14.38 -2.74
CA GLY A 40 1.44 -15.01 -1.50
C GLY A 40 0.97 -16.46 -1.36
N VAL A 41 1.72 -17.28 -0.61
CA VAL A 41 1.33 -18.69 -0.38
C VAL A 41 0.03 -18.78 0.42
N SER A 42 -0.31 -17.74 1.17
CA SER A 42 -1.57 -17.59 1.90
C SER A 42 -2.01 -16.13 1.97
N ASN A 43 -3.29 -15.90 2.24
CA ASN A 43 -3.80 -14.56 2.53
C ASN A 43 -3.09 -13.91 3.73
N ALA A 44 -2.65 -14.71 4.71
CA ALA A 44 -1.88 -14.23 5.84
C ALA A 44 -0.51 -13.67 5.42
N ASP A 45 0.15 -14.29 4.45
CA ASP A 45 1.42 -13.78 3.92
C ASP A 45 1.21 -12.47 3.14
N CYS A 46 0.15 -12.37 2.35
CA CYS A 46 -0.21 -11.12 1.66
C CYS A 46 -0.48 -9.99 2.67
N LEU A 47 -1.26 -10.27 3.73
CA LEU A 47 -1.53 -9.30 4.79
C LEU A 47 -0.26 -8.89 5.53
N GLU A 48 0.64 -9.82 5.84
CA GLU A 48 1.90 -9.53 6.53
C GLU A 48 2.77 -8.55 5.72
N VAL A 49 2.89 -8.77 4.40
CA VAL A 49 3.60 -7.83 3.52
C VAL A 49 2.86 -6.49 3.46
N ALA A 50 1.53 -6.51 3.27
CA ALA A 50 0.73 -5.30 3.15
C ALA A 50 0.84 -4.41 4.40
N TYR A 51 0.71 -4.99 5.59
CA TYR A 51 0.90 -4.29 6.86
C TYR A 51 2.34 -3.82 7.06
N THR A 52 3.34 -4.63 6.69
CA THR A 52 4.75 -4.24 6.84
C THR A 52 5.08 -2.98 6.02
N VAL A 53 4.55 -2.88 4.81
CA VAL A 53 4.70 -1.71 3.94
C VAL A 53 3.85 -0.54 4.45
N ALA A 54 2.57 -0.78 4.77
CA ALA A 54 1.64 0.24 5.23
C ALA A 54 2.05 0.91 6.55
N HIS A 55 2.75 0.19 7.43
CA HIS A 55 3.29 0.70 8.69
C HIS A 55 4.70 1.29 8.58
N SER A 56 5.37 1.20 7.43
CA SER A 56 6.74 1.70 7.27
C SER A 56 6.77 3.23 7.28
N PRO A 57 7.41 3.88 8.28
CA PRO A 57 7.50 5.34 8.31
C PRO A 57 8.27 5.92 7.11
N LEU A 58 9.26 5.16 6.59
CA LEU A 58 10.02 5.56 5.41
C LEU A 58 9.14 5.57 4.15
N VAL A 59 8.27 4.56 3.98
CA VAL A 59 7.32 4.53 2.88
C VAL A 59 6.32 5.68 3.02
N LYS A 60 5.72 5.85 4.21
CA LYS A 60 4.73 6.90 4.47
C LYS A 60 5.28 8.32 4.29
N THR A 61 6.55 8.56 4.63
CA THR A 61 7.18 9.87 4.40
C THR A 61 7.57 10.10 2.94
N ALA A 62 7.92 9.05 2.19
CA ALA A 62 8.13 9.15 0.74
C ALA A 62 6.82 9.46 0.01
N LEU A 63 5.72 8.82 0.43
CA LEU A 63 4.37 9.14 -0.03
C LEU A 63 4.02 10.60 0.22
N PHE A 64 4.23 11.12 1.44
CA PHE A 64 3.99 12.54 1.75
C PHE A 64 4.83 13.48 0.87
N ALA A 65 6.10 13.16 0.65
CA ALA A 65 7.00 13.93 -0.20
C ALA A 65 6.68 13.83 -1.71
N SER A 66 5.71 12.98 -2.09
CA SER A 66 5.46 12.59 -3.49
C SER A 66 6.74 12.10 -4.19
N ASP A 67 7.62 11.42 -3.43
CA ASP A 67 8.90 10.88 -3.89
C ASP A 67 8.72 9.39 -4.22
N ALA A 68 8.92 9.01 -5.49
CA ALA A 68 8.75 7.64 -5.99
C ALA A 68 9.90 6.70 -5.58
N ASN A 69 10.16 6.66 -4.28
CA ASN A 69 11.26 5.93 -3.67
C ASN A 69 10.95 4.43 -3.56
N TRP A 70 10.98 3.75 -4.70
CA TRP A 70 10.76 2.31 -4.82
C TRP A 70 11.67 1.49 -3.90
N GLY A 71 12.90 1.97 -3.63
CA GLY A 71 13.85 1.31 -2.73
C GLY A 71 13.34 1.19 -1.30
N ARG A 72 12.60 2.19 -0.80
CA ARG A 72 11.95 2.11 0.53
C ARG A 72 10.80 1.12 0.56
N ILE A 73 10.07 0.97 -0.54
CA ILE A 73 8.97 0.00 -0.67
C ILE A 73 9.57 -1.41 -0.72
N LEU A 74 10.53 -1.67 -1.61
CA LEU A 74 11.21 -2.95 -1.73
C LEU A 74 11.89 -3.38 -0.42
N ALA A 75 12.56 -2.46 0.27
CA ALA A 75 13.14 -2.73 1.58
C ALA A 75 12.09 -3.06 2.66
N ALA A 76 10.90 -2.47 2.58
CA ALA A 76 9.80 -2.81 3.48
C ALA A 76 9.23 -4.21 3.16
N VAL A 77 9.05 -4.55 1.88
CA VAL A 77 8.63 -5.89 1.44
C VAL A 77 9.61 -6.96 1.93
N GLY A 78 10.92 -6.76 1.73
CA GLY A 78 11.95 -7.71 2.17
C GLY A 78 12.10 -7.86 3.69
N ARG A 79 11.46 -6.99 4.48
CA ARG A 79 11.41 -7.08 5.95
C ARG A 79 10.16 -7.82 6.45
N ALA A 80 9.18 -8.09 5.59
CA ALA A 80 7.97 -8.79 5.96
C ALA A 80 8.31 -10.18 6.52
N ASN A 81 7.65 -10.57 7.61
CA ASN A 81 7.98 -11.81 8.31
C ASN A 81 7.26 -13.02 7.67
N ILE A 82 7.59 -13.29 6.41
CA ILE A 82 7.04 -14.41 5.63
C ILE A 82 8.15 -15.36 5.19
N SER A 83 7.80 -16.63 5.00
CA SER A 83 8.76 -17.65 4.54
C SER A 83 8.75 -17.75 3.02
N GLY A 84 9.92 -18.01 2.42
CA GLY A 84 10.01 -18.30 0.98
C GLY A 84 9.89 -17.08 0.07
N LEU A 85 9.99 -15.86 0.60
CA LEU A 85 10.08 -14.65 -0.21
C LEU A 85 11.41 -14.64 -0.97
N THR A 86 11.32 -14.56 -2.29
CA THR A 86 12.45 -14.53 -3.22
C THR A 86 12.43 -13.19 -3.95
N ILE A 87 13.58 -12.53 -4.08
CA ILE A 87 13.62 -11.16 -4.62
C ILE A 87 13.19 -11.11 -6.09
N GLU A 88 13.49 -12.17 -6.84
CA GLU A 88 13.16 -12.35 -8.25
C GLU A 88 11.65 -12.53 -8.50
N ASP A 89 10.85 -12.81 -7.46
CA ASP A 89 9.39 -12.93 -7.56
C ASP A 89 8.68 -11.61 -7.21
N ILE A 90 9.44 -10.56 -6.86
CA ILE A 90 8.87 -9.28 -6.43
C ILE A 90 8.69 -8.34 -7.61
N ASN A 91 7.43 -8.01 -7.91
CA ASN A 91 7.07 -6.90 -8.78
C ASN A 91 6.35 -5.82 -7.97
N ILE A 92 6.63 -4.55 -8.26
CA ILE A 92 5.97 -3.43 -7.59
C ILE A 92 5.47 -2.44 -8.64
N TYR A 93 4.24 -2.00 -8.46
CA TYR A 93 3.58 -1.01 -9.29
C TYR A 93 3.05 0.14 -8.44
N LEU A 94 3.16 1.35 -8.96
CA LEU A 94 2.45 2.53 -8.48
C LEU A 94 1.32 2.85 -9.45
N ASN A 95 0.09 2.59 -9.03
CA ASN A 95 -1.08 2.52 -9.90
C ASN A 95 -0.79 1.59 -11.09
N GLU A 96 -0.75 2.13 -12.31
CA GLU A 96 -0.46 1.37 -13.53
C GLU A 96 1.03 1.39 -13.92
N VAL A 97 1.87 2.16 -13.21
CA VAL A 97 3.30 2.29 -13.51
C VAL A 97 4.08 1.19 -12.80
N SER A 98 4.68 0.30 -13.59
CA SER A 98 5.66 -0.67 -13.09
C SER A 98 6.93 0.04 -12.66
N ILE A 99 7.36 -0.18 -11.41
CA ILE A 99 8.57 0.42 -10.83
C ILE A 99 9.64 -0.62 -10.52
N ILE A 100 9.23 -1.85 -10.20
CA ILE A 100 10.12 -2.98 -9.94
C ILE A 100 9.58 -4.19 -10.70
N GLN A 101 10.47 -4.88 -11.41
CA GLN A 101 10.22 -6.16 -12.07
C GLN A 101 11.31 -7.15 -11.66
N ALA A 102 10.91 -8.33 -11.20
CA ALA A 102 11.81 -9.37 -10.71
C ALA A 102 12.88 -8.86 -9.72
N GLY A 103 12.46 -7.98 -8.81
CA GLY A 103 13.34 -7.40 -7.79
C GLY A 103 14.29 -6.29 -8.25
N GLU A 104 14.29 -5.94 -9.54
CA GLU A 104 15.11 -4.88 -10.12
C GLU A 104 14.25 -3.72 -10.64
N PRO A 105 14.78 -2.49 -10.75
CA PRO A 105 14.08 -1.39 -11.39
C PRO A 105 13.62 -1.78 -12.80
N ASP A 106 12.34 -1.56 -13.12
CA ASP A 106 11.81 -1.84 -14.45
C ASP A 106 12.56 -0.98 -15.50
N GLU A 107 13.00 -1.59 -16.61
CA GLU A 107 13.73 -0.89 -17.67
C GLU A 107 12.93 0.28 -18.29
N SER A 108 11.60 0.19 -18.24
CA SER A 108 10.68 1.22 -18.73
C SER A 108 10.35 2.29 -17.69
N TYR A 109 10.76 2.11 -16.43
CA TYR A 109 10.51 3.06 -15.36
C TYR A 109 11.26 4.37 -15.59
N THR A 110 10.58 5.48 -15.29
CA THR A 110 11.20 6.80 -15.25
C THR A 110 10.77 7.53 -13.99
N GLU A 111 11.68 8.30 -13.41
CA GLU A 111 11.37 9.11 -12.21
C GLU A 111 10.23 10.10 -12.44
N VAL A 112 10.06 10.57 -13.68
CA VAL A 112 8.95 11.45 -14.07
C VAL A 112 7.62 10.72 -13.97
N ALA A 113 7.54 9.47 -14.45
CA ALA A 113 6.33 8.66 -14.35
C ALA A 113 6.00 8.34 -12.89
N GLY A 114 6.99 7.89 -12.11
CA GLY A 114 6.81 7.64 -10.68
C GLY A 114 6.34 8.89 -9.92
N SER A 115 6.99 10.03 -10.15
CA SER A 115 6.61 11.31 -9.51
C SER A 115 5.20 11.76 -9.89
N ALA A 116 4.78 11.55 -11.14
CA ALA A 116 3.43 11.88 -11.59
C ALA A 116 2.36 11.03 -10.88
N GLU A 117 2.64 9.75 -10.65
CA GLU A 117 1.75 8.87 -9.89
C GLU A 117 1.72 9.22 -8.40
N MET A 118 2.90 9.49 -7.82
CA MET A 118 3.01 9.89 -6.42
C MET A 118 2.38 11.25 -6.13
N ALA A 119 2.24 12.13 -7.13
CA ALA A 119 1.57 13.43 -6.97
C ALA A 119 0.05 13.31 -6.76
N LYS A 120 -0.56 12.16 -7.06
CA LYS A 120 -2.00 11.94 -6.88
C LYS A 120 -2.37 11.83 -5.40
N ASP A 121 -3.63 12.14 -5.10
CA ASP A 121 -4.20 12.02 -3.74
C ASP A 121 -4.61 10.58 -3.41
N THR A 122 -4.73 9.72 -4.43
CA THR A 122 -5.05 8.30 -4.31
C THR A 122 -3.98 7.50 -5.04
N ILE A 123 -3.35 6.59 -4.32
CA ILE A 123 -2.26 5.75 -4.82
C ILE A 123 -2.55 4.30 -4.49
N VAL A 124 -2.43 3.41 -5.46
CA VAL A 124 -2.43 1.97 -5.27
C VAL A 124 -0.99 1.48 -5.44
N ILE A 125 -0.41 0.92 -4.38
CA ILE A 125 0.86 0.20 -4.44
C ILE A 125 0.51 -1.27 -4.60
N THR A 126 0.68 -1.80 -5.81
CA THR A 126 0.51 -3.24 -6.05
C THR A 126 1.85 -3.94 -5.88
N ILE A 127 1.89 -5.00 -5.09
CA ILE A 127 3.09 -5.78 -4.80
C ILE A 127 2.76 -7.24 -5.11
N GLU A 128 3.46 -7.81 -6.07
CA GLU A 128 3.38 -9.23 -6.38
C GLU A 128 4.55 -9.91 -5.70
N ILE A 129 4.31 -11.03 -5.03
CA ILE A 129 5.32 -11.78 -4.26
C ILE A 129 5.36 -13.28 -4.61
N GLY A 130 4.75 -13.65 -5.73
CA GLY A 130 4.63 -15.04 -6.19
C GLY A 130 3.47 -15.25 -7.17
N GLU A 131 3.16 -16.52 -7.44
CA GLU A 131 2.21 -16.91 -8.51
C GLU A 131 0.87 -17.45 -7.99
N SER A 132 0.63 -17.43 -6.67
CA SER A 132 -0.64 -17.94 -6.09
C SER A 132 -1.81 -16.98 -6.32
N ASP A 133 -3.03 -17.51 -6.40
CA ASP A 133 -4.26 -16.73 -6.63
C ASP A 133 -4.72 -15.90 -5.40
N THR A 134 -3.91 -15.80 -4.34
CA THR A 134 -4.26 -15.00 -3.15
C THR A 134 -4.03 -13.52 -3.41
N GLN A 135 -4.93 -12.69 -2.90
CA GLN A 135 -4.81 -11.25 -2.95
C GLN A 135 -5.44 -10.63 -1.71
N GLU A 136 -4.74 -9.68 -1.08
CA GLU A 136 -5.23 -8.94 0.07
C GLU A 136 -4.83 -7.47 -0.03
N SER A 137 -5.66 -6.57 0.49
CA SER A 137 -5.42 -5.13 0.48
C SER A 137 -5.48 -4.54 1.89
N VAL A 138 -4.54 -3.65 2.18
CA VAL A 138 -4.53 -2.81 3.39
C VAL A 138 -4.52 -1.35 2.97
N TRP A 139 -5.38 -0.53 3.58
CA TRP A 139 -5.44 0.89 3.33
C TRP A 139 -4.73 1.68 4.42
N THR A 140 -3.99 2.71 4.02
CA THR A 140 -3.19 3.57 4.90
C THR A 140 -3.16 4.99 4.35
N THR A 141 -2.43 5.86 5.04
CA THR A 141 -2.17 7.25 4.67
C THR A 141 -0.68 7.49 4.51
N ASP A 142 -0.29 8.70 4.11
CA ASP A 142 1.07 9.20 4.24
C ASP A 142 1.42 9.60 5.69
N PHE A 143 2.64 10.08 5.92
CA PHE A 143 3.10 10.60 7.22
C PHE A 143 3.64 12.02 7.03
N SER A 144 2.77 12.99 7.31
CA SER A 144 3.00 14.42 7.09
C SER A 144 3.56 15.15 8.32
N TYR A 145 3.96 16.41 8.12
CA TYR A 145 4.27 17.32 9.22
C TYR A 145 3.04 17.61 10.10
N ASP A 146 1.83 17.69 9.51
CA ASP A 146 0.61 18.00 10.26
C ASP A 146 0.23 16.85 11.21
N TYR A 147 0.48 15.60 10.84
CA TYR A 147 0.34 14.47 11.77
C TYR A 147 1.18 14.69 13.04
N VAL A 148 2.46 15.06 12.87
CA VAL A 148 3.36 15.35 14.00
C VAL A 148 2.85 16.55 14.78
N LYS A 149 2.46 17.62 14.10
CA LYS A 149 1.98 18.85 14.73
C LYS A 149 0.74 18.61 15.58
N ILE A 150 -0.29 17.97 15.00
CA ILE A 150 -1.53 17.61 15.69
C ILE A 150 -1.20 16.82 16.95
N ASN A 151 -0.43 15.73 16.83
CA ASN A 151 -0.16 14.83 17.94
C ASN A 151 0.86 15.37 18.97
N ALA A 152 1.72 16.33 18.58
CA ALA A 152 2.65 16.98 19.51
C ALA A 152 2.01 18.17 20.25
N GLU A 153 1.05 18.85 19.63
CA GLU A 153 0.38 20.04 20.19
C GLU A 153 -0.92 19.70 20.95
N TYR A 154 -1.43 18.47 20.83
CA TYR A 154 -2.70 18.02 21.46
C TYR A 154 -2.72 17.99 23.00
N ARG A 155 -1.59 18.31 23.66
CA ARG A 155 -1.28 18.30 25.12
C ARG A 155 -0.78 16.96 25.69
N THR A 156 0.13 17.08 26.66
CA THR A 156 0.47 16.08 27.69
C THR A 156 -0.71 15.82 28.63
#